data_AF-X1JKL1-F1
#
_entry.id   AF-X1JKL1-F1
#
_cell.length_a   1.000
_cell.length_b   1.000
_cell.length_c   1.000
_cell.angle_alpha   90.00
_cell.angle_beta   90.00
_cell.angle_gamma   90.00
#
_symmetry.space_group_name_H-M   'P 1'
#
loop_
_entity.id
_entity.type
_entity.pdbx_description
1 polymer ?
#
loop_
_entity_poly.entity_id
_entity_poly.type
_entity_poly.pdbx_seq_one_letter_code
_entity_poly.pdbx_strand_id
1 'polypeptide(L)'
;MRSGGVGLIRVTDNGAGIPSGEVELAFNRYATSKIGNLEDLKSISSLGFRGEALPSIAAVAEVDMVTCVAGESAGNYLSLRDGTIVDRGSQGRSQGTTVTVHGLFRKVPARLKFLKSPATENSHIANVVSQYALAFPEVKFDLFIDGRAGLRTPGSGQLIDSVAQVYGLEIARNMLEVGGEDKEWKSGVATSSLSVTGMVGSPVISRSNRSYLSLFVNRRWISSRLLAWTVEEAYHGLLMTGKHPVVIINISLPPEEMDVNIHPTKAEVK
;
A
#
# COMPACT_ATOMS: atom_id res chain seq x y z
N MET A 1 15.43 -2.03 -3.63
CA MET A 1 15.75 -0.61 -3.32
C MET A 1 17.17 -0.49 -2.78
N ARG A 2 17.78 0.70 -2.86
CA ARG A 2 19.13 0.98 -2.34
C ARG A 2 19.18 2.29 -1.55
N SER A 3 20.01 2.35 -0.51
CA SER A 3 20.32 3.56 0.26
C SER A 3 19.08 4.30 0.79
N GLY A 4 18.16 3.61 1.48
CA GLY A 4 16.93 4.26 1.98
C GLY A 4 15.92 4.64 0.89
N GLY A 5 16.10 4.14 -0.34
CA GLY A 5 15.29 4.54 -1.50
C GLY A 5 15.81 5.77 -2.24
N VAL A 6 16.78 6.50 -1.69
CA VAL A 6 17.36 7.70 -2.33
C VAL A 6 18.14 7.33 -3.59
N GLY A 7 18.94 6.26 -3.50
CA GLY A 7 19.76 5.83 -4.62
C GLY A 7 18.94 5.13 -5.70
N LEU A 8 18.00 4.27 -5.30
CA LEU A 8 17.17 3.48 -6.22
C LEU A 8 15.91 2.96 -5.54
N ILE A 9 14.75 3.19 -6.15
CA ILE A 9 13.51 2.43 -5.91
C ILE A 9 13.12 1.78 -7.24
N ARG A 10 12.90 0.47 -7.23
CA ARG A 10 12.37 -0.25 -8.39
C ARG A 10 11.15 -1.04 -7.92
N VAL A 11 10.02 -0.80 -8.58
CA VAL A 11 8.78 -1.55 -8.38
C VAL A 11 8.47 -2.26 -9.68
N THR A 12 8.19 -3.56 -9.60
CA THR A 12 7.87 -4.42 -10.75
C THR A 12 6.59 -5.19 -10.42
N ASP A 13 5.64 -5.15 -11.34
CA ASP A 13 4.39 -5.90 -11.28
C ASP A 13 4.19 -6.72 -12.55
N ASN A 14 3.26 -7.68 -12.45
CA ASN A 14 2.66 -8.46 -13.52
C ASN A 14 1.21 -8.02 -13.79
N GLY A 15 0.90 -6.73 -13.58
CA GLY A 15 -0.42 -6.17 -13.82
C GLY A 15 -0.74 -6.03 -15.31
N ALA A 16 -1.80 -5.30 -15.65
CA ALA A 16 -2.29 -5.20 -17.03
C ALA A 16 -1.29 -4.54 -18.01
N GLY A 17 -0.35 -3.74 -17.50
CA GLY A 17 0.49 -2.85 -18.32
C GLY A 17 -0.18 -1.50 -18.61
N ILE A 18 0.52 -0.63 -19.34
CA ILE A 18 0.01 0.64 -19.86
C ILE A 18 0.10 0.57 -21.40
N PRO A 19 -1.00 0.83 -22.14
CA PRO A 19 -0.96 0.84 -23.59
C PRO A 19 0.06 1.82 -24.15
N SER A 20 0.73 1.46 -25.26
CA SER A 20 1.74 2.31 -25.92
C SER A 20 1.32 3.78 -26.09
N GLY A 21 0.07 4.03 -26.53
CA GLY A 21 -0.47 5.38 -26.71
C GLY A 21 -0.71 6.18 -25.43
N GLU A 22 -0.67 5.54 -24.25
CA GLU A 22 -0.95 6.16 -22.95
C GLU A 22 0.29 6.29 -22.05
N VAL A 23 1.45 5.74 -22.46
CA VAL A 23 2.66 5.72 -21.63
C VAL A 23 3.12 7.14 -21.27
N GLU A 24 3.13 8.06 -22.24
CA GLU A 24 3.46 9.46 -21.97
C GLU A 24 2.37 10.16 -21.14
N LEU A 25 1.09 9.83 -21.39
CA LEU A 25 -0.05 10.37 -20.66
C LEU A 25 0.03 10.05 -19.16
N ALA A 26 0.56 8.88 -18.79
CA ALA A 26 0.76 8.49 -17.40
C ALA A 26 1.67 9.45 -16.60
N PHE A 27 2.48 10.28 -17.28
CA PHE A 27 3.34 11.30 -16.67
C PHE A 27 2.79 12.73 -16.79
N ASN A 28 1.59 12.91 -17.35
CA ASN A 28 0.89 14.18 -17.33
C ASN A 28 0.15 14.40 -16.00
N ARG A 29 0.18 15.64 -15.49
CA ARG A 29 -0.61 15.99 -14.31
C ARG A 29 -2.10 15.87 -14.60
N TYR A 30 -2.86 15.41 -13.61
CA TYR A 30 -4.32 15.27 -13.67
C TYR A 30 -4.80 14.22 -14.69
N ALA A 31 -3.89 13.40 -15.23
CA ALA A 31 -4.23 12.30 -16.11
C ALA A 31 -4.40 11.00 -15.30
N THR A 32 -5.57 10.38 -15.40
CA THR A 32 -5.91 9.16 -14.66
C THR A 32 -6.93 8.33 -15.45
N SER A 33 -6.75 7.01 -15.48
CA SER A 33 -7.73 6.07 -16.04
C SER A 33 -8.77 5.60 -15.02
N LYS A 34 -8.71 6.11 -13.79
CA LYS A 34 -9.43 5.56 -12.62
C LYS A 34 -10.72 6.29 -12.27
N ILE A 35 -10.89 7.49 -12.81
CA ILE A 35 -12.10 8.32 -12.70
C ILE A 35 -12.27 9.05 -14.03
N GLY A 36 -13.49 9.11 -14.55
CA GLY A 36 -13.84 9.82 -15.79
C GLY A 36 -14.78 10.99 -15.56
N ASN A 37 -15.53 10.99 -14.46
CA ASN A 37 -16.50 12.04 -14.13
C ASN A 37 -16.50 12.38 -12.62
N LEU A 38 -17.28 13.39 -12.22
CA LEU A 38 -17.37 13.86 -10.83
C LEU A 38 -18.11 12.86 -9.93
N GLU A 39 -19.02 12.06 -10.48
CA GLU A 39 -19.78 11.05 -9.72
C GLU A 39 -18.87 9.89 -9.28
N ASP A 40 -17.85 9.55 -10.08
CA ASP A 40 -16.83 8.54 -9.73
C ASP A 40 -16.03 8.91 -8.46
N LEU A 41 -15.97 10.20 -8.09
CA LEU A 41 -15.35 10.63 -6.83
C LEU A 41 -16.14 10.18 -5.60
N LYS A 42 -17.44 9.92 -5.76
CA LYS A 42 -18.30 9.40 -4.69
C LYS A 42 -18.20 7.87 -4.56
N SER A 43 -17.61 7.19 -5.54
CA SER A 43 -17.55 5.72 -5.63
C SER A 43 -16.13 5.17 -5.84
N ILE A 44 -15.15 5.75 -5.16
CA ILE A 44 -13.73 5.44 -5.38
C ILE A 44 -13.36 4.03 -4.89
N SER A 45 -13.27 3.09 -5.84
CA SER A 45 -12.85 1.70 -5.61
C SER A 45 -11.34 1.44 -5.76
N SER A 46 -10.57 2.43 -6.23
CA SER A 46 -9.15 2.25 -6.58
C SER A 46 -8.18 3.01 -5.66
N LEU A 47 -7.01 2.45 -5.35
CA LEU A 47 -6.08 3.05 -4.37
C LEU A 47 -5.62 4.49 -4.73
N GLY A 48 -5.54 4.84 -6.02
CA GLY A 48 -5.18 6.18 -6.50
C GLY A 48 -6.29 6.77 -7.38
N PHE A 49 -6.40 8.09 -7.48
CA PHE A 49 -7.38 8.73 -8.39
C PHE A 49 -6.97 10.14 -8.85
N ARG A 50 -5.93 10.74 -8.26
CA ARG A 50 -5.53 12.13 -8.53
C ARG A 50 -4.76 12.33 -9.85
N GLY A 51 -4.15 11.27 -10.40
CA GLY A 51 -3.28 11.41 -11.58
C GLY A 51 -2.01 12.22 -11.34
N GLU A 52 -1.50 12.25 -10.11
CA GLU A 52 -0.36 13.13 -9.73
C GLU A 52 0.90 12.37 -9.29
N ALA A 53 0.81 11.06 -9.03
CA ALA A 53 1.92 10.30 -8.43
C ALA A 53 3.16 10.25 -9.35
N LEU A 54 3.03 9.69 -10.55
CA LEU A 54 4.13 9.58 -11.50
C LEU A 54 4.69 10.95 -11.95
N PRO A 55 3.86 11.95 -12.31
CA PRO A 55 4.35 13.30 -12.63
C PRO A 55 5.15 13.93 -11.48
N SER A 56 4.68 13.78 -10.24
CA SER A 56 5.34 14.37 -9.07
C SER A 56 6.67 13.72 -8.75
N ILE A 57 6.78 12.40 -8.95
CA ILE A 57 8.03 11.67 -8.79
C ILE A 57 9.02 12.06 -9.89
N ALA A 58 8.58 12.10 -11.14
CA ALA A 58 9.43 12.46 -12.28
C ALA A 58 9.99 13.89 -12.16
N ALA A 59 9.25 14.82 -11.55
CA ALA A 59 9.70 16.19 -11.33
C ALA A 59 10.89 16.34 -10.35
N VAL A 60 11.20 15.31 -9.55
CA VAL A 60 12.22 15.38 -8.48
C VAL A 60 13.19 14.19 -8.50
N ALA A 61 13.15 13.38 -9.56
CA ALA A 61 13.96 12.18 -9.71
C ALA A 61 14.16 11.85 -11.19
N GLU A 62 15.07 10.92 -11.43
CA GLU A 62 15.24 10.28 -12.72
C GLU A 62 14.34 9.02 -12.75
N VAL A 63 13.43 8.92 -13.72
CA VAL A 63 12.46 7.82 -13.78
C VAL A 63 12.59 7.06 -15.09
N ASP A 64 12.76 5.76 -15.01
CA ASP A 64 12.70 4.85 -16.14
C ASP A 64 11.50 3.92 -15.97
N MET A 65 10.64 3.85 -16.99
CA MET A 65 9.48 2.97 -17.03
C MET A 65 9.61 2.00 -18.20
N VAL A 66 9.35 0.72 -17.93
CA VAL A 66 9.11 -0.29 -18.98
C VAL A 66 7.76 -0.93 -18.71
N THR A 67 6.87 -0.96 -19.70
CA THR A 67 5.53 -1.51 -19.56
C THR A 67 5.11 -2.29 -20.81
N CYS A 68 4.29 -3.31 -20.66
CA CYS A 68 3.81 -4.14 -21.76
C CYS A 68 2.40 -4.62 -21.45
N VAL A 69 1.48 -4.41 -22.38
CA VAL A 69 0.12 -4.96 -22.30
C VAL A 69 0.11 -6.38 -22.87
N ALA A 70 -0.78 -7.25 -22.37
CA ALA A 70 -0.97 -8.56 -22.98
C ALA A 70 -1.31 -8.44 -24.47
N GLY A 71 -0.57 -9.15 -25.32
CA GLY A 71 -0.77 -9.16 -26.77
C GLY A 71 0.00 -8.09 -27.54
N GLU A 72 0.68 -7.13 -26.88
CA GLU A 72 1.64 -6.26 -27.58
C GLU A 72 2.90 -7.04 -27.98
N SER A 73 3.41 -6.77 -29.17
CA SER A 73 4.57 -7.48 -29.73
C SER A 73 5.89 -7.12 -29.05
N ALA A 74 5.95 -5.96 -28.39
CA ALA A 74 7.11 -5.50 -27.66
C ALA A 74 6.71 -4.54 -26.54
N GLY A 75 7.49 -4.51 -25.46
CA GLY A 75 7.27 -3.54 -24.37
C GLY A 75 7.67 -2.13 -24.77
N ASN A 76 7.06 -1.16 -24.11
CA ASN A 76 7.28 0.27 -24.26
C ASN A 76 8.22 0.76 -23.16
N TYR A 77 9.24 1.53 -23.54
CA TYR A 77 10.21 2.16 -22.65
C TYR A 77 10.06 3.68 -22.69
N LEU A 78 10.10 4.29 -21.52
CA LEU A 78 10.11 5.75 -21.35
C LEU A 78 11.09 6.15 -20.25
N SER A 79 11.95 7.13 -20.54
CA SER A 79 12.89 7.71 -19.59
C SER A 79 12.60 9.19 -19.39
N LEU A 80 12.43 9.60 -18.13
CA LEU A 80 12.22 10.98 -17.74
C LEU A 80 13.32 11.46 -16.80
N ARG A 81 13.73 12.72 -16.97
CA ARG A 81 14.67 13.43 -16.10
C ARG A 81 14.05 14.80 -15.80
N ASP A 82 13.83 15.08 -14.52
CA ASP A 82 13.20 16.32 -14.04
C ASP A 82 11.85 16.62 -14.72
N GLY A 83 11.04 15.59 -14.92
CA GLY A 83 9.72 15.66 -15.54
C GLY A 83 9.74 15.81 -17.06
N THR A 84 10.91 15.82 -17.70
CA THR A 84 11.06 15.89 -19.15
C THR A 84 11.42 14.52 -19.72
N ILE A 85 10.75 14.10 -20.80
CA ILE A 85 11.09 12.86 -21.53
C ILE A 85 12.44 13.07 -22.22
N VAL A 86 13.41 12.21 -21.92
CA VAL A 86 14.76 12.25 -22.51
C VAL A 86 15.04 11.09 -23.44
N ASP A 87 14.31 9.98 -23.28
CA ASP A 87 14.44 8.81 -24.14
C ASP A 87 13.12 8.03 -24.17
N ARG A 88 12.86 7.37 -25.31
CA ARG A 88 11.68 6.52 -25.53
C ARG A 88 11.98 5.49 -26.60
N GLY A 89 11.41 4.30 -26.45
CA GLY A 89 11.60 3.25 -27.44
C GLY A 89 10.91 1.97 -27.04
N SER A 90 11.39 0.87 -27.61
CA SER A 90 10.90 -0.46 -27.27
C SER A 90 11.93 -1.22 -26.44
N GLN A 91 11.44 -1.91 -25.42
CA GLN A 91 12.26 -2.79 -24.58
C GLN A 91 11.50 -4.08 -24.27
N GLY A 92 12.15 -5.22 -24.51
CA GLY A 92 11.56 -6.53 -24.29
C GLY A 92 11.12 -6.75 -22.84
N ARG A 93 9.86 -7.15 -22.68
CA ARG A 93 9.23 -7.36 -21.37
C ARG A 93 7.97 -8.23 -21.51
N SER A 94 7.72 -9.11 -20.54
CA SER A 94 6.42 -9.78 -20.34
C SER A 94 5.39 -8.82 -19.76
N GLN A 95 4.09 -9.13 -19.91
CA GLN A 95 2.99 -8.31 -19.38
C GLN A 95 3.26 -7.75 -17.97
N GLY A 96 2.96 -6.46 -17.77
CA GLY A 96 3.11 -5.74 -16.50
C GLY A 96 3.96 -4.47 -16.62
N THR A 97 4.27 -3.85 -15.49
CA THR A 97 5.01 -2.57 -15.45
C THR A 97 6.19 -2.60 -14.48
N THR A 98 7.28 -1.90 -14.82
CA THR A 98 8.42 -1.64 -13.94
C THR A 98 8.64 -0.16 -13.97
N VAL A 99 8.61 0.45 -12.79
CA VAL A 99 9.01 1.84 -12.60
C VAL A 99 10.27 1.82 -11.76
N THR A 100 11.34 2.42 -12.30
CA THR A 100 12.62 2.59 -11.62
C THR A 100 12.87 4.06 -11.40
N VAL A 101 13.03 4.46 -10.14
CA VAL A 101 13.30 5.82 -9.69
C VAL A 101 14.73 5.88 -9.18
N HIS A 102 15.53 6.78 -9.75
CA HIS A 102 16.93 7.01 -9.42
C HIS A 102 17.13 8.41 -8.84
N GLY A 103 18.01 8.52 -7.84
CA GLY A 103 18.45 9.81 -7.31
C GLY A 103 17.32 10.70 -6.79
N LEU A 104 16.44 10.16 -5.95
CA LEU A 104 15.30 10.90 -5.40
C LEU A 104 15.77 12.16 -4.67
N PHE A 105 15.18 13.32 -5.01
CA PHE A 105 15.52 14.64 -4.48
C PHE A 105 16.97 15.11 -4.74
N ARG A 106 17.74 14.45 -5.62
CA ARG A 106 19.14 14.80 -5.90
C ARG A 106 19.30 16.27 -6.33
N LYS A 107 18.33 16.83 -7.05
CA LYS A 107 18.31 18.23 -7.48
C LYS A 107 17.48 19.15 -6.59
N VAL A 108 17.00 18.65 -5.44
CA VAL A 108 16.22 19.42 -4.46
C VAL A 108 16.85 19.27 -3.06
N PRO A 109 18.01 19.93 -2.80
CA PRO A 109 18.78 19.70 -1.57
C PRO A 109 18.02 19.98 -0.28
N ALA A 110 17.10 20.95 -0.30
CA ALA A 110 16.23 21.24 0.83
C ALA A 110 15.39 20.02 1.22
N ARG A 111 14.78 19.32 0.25
CA ARG A 111 14.00 18.09 0.49
C ARG A 111 14.89 16.93 0.91
N LEU A 112 16.07 16.81 0.31
CA LEU A 112 17.04 15.77 0.65
C LEU A 112 17.45 15.84 2.14
N LYS A 113 17.57 17.05 2.71
CA LYS A 113 17.89 17.26 4.14
C LYS A 113 16.79 16.82 5.11
N PHE A 114 15.55 16.64 4.66
CA PHE A 114 14.45 16.15 5.50
C PHE A 114 14.42 14.62 5.61
N LEU A 115 15.17 13.92 4.76
CA LEU A 115 15.27 12.46 4.87
C LEU A 115 16.00 12.08 6.15
N LYS A 116 15.50 11.03 6.80
CA LYS A 116 16.14 10.47 7.98
C LYS A 116 17.32 9.58 7.57
N SER A 117 17.88 8.87 8.54
CA SER A 117 18.92 7.89 8.26
C SER A 117 18.41 6.84 7.26
N PRO A 118 19.29 6.26 6.41
CA PRO A 118 18.89 5.20 5.48
C PRO A 118 18.19 4.02 6.16
N ALA A 119 18.60 3.67 7.38
CA ALA A 119 17.95 2.62 8.17
C ALA A 119 16.50 2.98 8.52
N THR A 120 16.24 4.24 8.90
CA THR A 120 14.88 4.70 9.23
C THR A 120 13.98 4.72 8.00
N GLU A 121 14.48 5.21 6.86
CA GLU A 121 13.72 5.19 5.60
C GLU A 121 13.46 3.76 5.11
N ASN A 122 14.45 2.86 5.25
CA ASN A 122 14.29 1.44 4.99
C ASN A 122 13.15 0.83 5.83
N SER A 123 13.09 1.16 7.13
CA SER A 123 12.00 0.70 8.01
C SER A 123 10.64 1.28 7.61
N HIS A 124 10.57 2.55 7.20
CA HIS A 124 9.33 3.15 6.73
C HIS A 124 8.82 2.48 5.45
N ILE A 125 9.70 2.21 4.49
CA ILE A 125 9.35 1.52 3.24
C ILE A 125 8.93 0.07 3.53
N ALA A 126 9.68 -0.65 4.36
CA ALA A 126 9.34 -2.01 4.75
C ALA A 126 7.95 -2.07 5.38
N ASN A 127 7.63 -1.14 6.28
CA ASN A 127 6.31 -1.08 6.90
C ASN A 127 5.20 -0.86 5.86
N VAL A 128 5.36 0.06 4.90
CA VAL A 128 4.35 0.27 3.84
C VAL A 128 4.09 -1.04 3.08
N VAL A 129 5.15 -1.76 2.68
CA VAL A 129 5.00 -3.04 1.97
C VAL A 129 4.34 -4.08 2.86
N SER A 130 4.72 -4.18 4.13
CA SER A 130 4.10 -5.08 5.11
C SER A 130 2.60 -4.83 5.26
N GLN A 131 2.17 -3.57 5.38
CA GLN A 131 0.75 -3.22 5.53
C GLN A 131 -0.06 -3.63 4.31
N TYR A 132 0.48 -3.40 3.09
CA TYR A 132 -0.21 -3.83 1.87
C TYR A 132 -0.17 -5.35 1.66
N ALA A 133 0.87 -6.04 2.12
CA ALA A 133 0.91 -7.50 2.10
C ALA A 133 -0.12 -8.14 3.05
N LEU A 134 -0.49 -7.45 4.13
CA LEU A 134 -1.59 -7.83 5.01
C LEU A 134 -2.96 -7.47 4.41
N ALA A 135 -3.09 -6.34 3.71
CA ALA A 135 -4.34 -5.94 3.08
C ALA A 135 -4.72 -6.75 1.83
N PHE A 136 -3.73 -7.34 1.15
CA PHE A 136 -3.87 -8.10 -0.09
C PHE A 136 -3.12 -9.45 0.02
N PRO A 137 -3.57 -10.39 0.86
CA PRO A 137 -2.89 -11.68 1.06
C PRO A 137 -2.87 -12.57 -0.20
N GLU A 138 -3.70 -12.28 -1.19
CA GLU A 138 -3.70 -12.89 -2.53
C GLU A 138 -2.59 -12.37 -3.45
N VAL A 139 -1.91 -11.29 -3.07
CA VAL A 139 -0.80 -10.72 -3.84
C VAL A 139 0.53 -11.14 -3.22
N LYS A 140 1.41 -11.68 -4.06
CA LYS A 140 2.79 -11.99 -3.67
C LYS A 140 3.61 -10.71 -3.60
N PHE A 141 4.19 -10.41 -2.43
CA PHE A 141 5.12 -9.31 -2.27
C PHE A 141 6.55 -9.81 -2.07
N ASP A 142 7.49 -9.24 -2.81
CA ASP A 142 8.93 -9.47 -2.68
C ASP A 142 9.63 -8.11 -2.48
N LEU A 143 10.17 -7.87 -1.28
CA LEU A 143 10.92 -6.66 -0.95
C LEU A 143 12.41 -6.98 -0.80
N PHE A 144 13.25 -6.28 -1.56
CA PHE A 144 14.70 -6.35 -1.44
C PHE A 144 15.29 -5.00 -1.04
N ILE A 145 16.07 -4.96 0.03
CA ILE A 145 16.76 -3.78 0.54
C ILE A 145 18.27 -4.03 0.42
N ASP A 146 18.97 -3.17 -0.34
CA ASP A 146 20.41 -3.27 -0.57
C ASP A 146 20.85 -4.68 -1.03
N GLY A 147 20.02 -5.30 -1.88
CA GLY A 147 20.25 -6.64 -2.44
C GLY A 147 19.84 -7.81 -1.55
N ARG A 148 19.44 -7.56 -0.30
CA ARG A 148 18.99 -8.59 0.65
C ARG A 148 17.47 -8.66 0.70
N ALA A 149 16.92 -9.86 0.79
CA ALA A 149 15.48 -10.05 0.98
C ALA A 149 15.08 -9.49 2.36
N GLY A 150 14.14 -8.53 2.36
CA GLY A 150 13.58 -7.92 3.58
C GLY A 150 12.21 -8.48 3.95
N LEU A 151 11.36 -8.78 2.95
CA LEU A 151 10.05 -9.41 3.15
C LEU A 151 9.72 -10.24 1.91
N ARG A 152 9.11 -11.40 2.13
CA ARG A 152 8.51 -12.24 1.08
C ARG A 152 7.21 -12.82 1.58
N THR A 153 6.08 -12.48 0.96
CA THR A 153 4.79 -13.12 1.23
C THR A 153 4.41 -14.06 0.09
N PRO A 154 3.67 -15.14 0.35
CA PRO A 154 3.39 -16.15 -0.67
C PRO A 154 2.34 -15.73 -1.70
N GLY A 155 1.44 -14.79 -1.36
CA GLY A 155 0.28 -14.49 -2.19
C GLY A 155 -0.76 -15.62 -2.22
N SER A 156 -0.90 -16.36 -1.12
CA SER A 156 -1.76 -17.55 -1.03
C SER A 156 -3.26 -17.23 -0.92
N GLY A 157 -3.62 -15.97 -0.68
CA GLY A 157 -4.98 -15.54 -0.37
C GLY A 157 -5.34 -15.68 1.12
N GLN A 158 -4.49 -16.36 1.92
CA GLN A 158 -4.73 -16.55 3.35
C GLN A 158 -4.00 -15.48 4.16
N LEU A 159 -4.76 -14.69 4.94
CA LEU A 159 -4.18 -13.63 5.76
C LEU A 159 -3.13 -14.14 6.76
N ILE A 160 -3.38 -15.32 7.34
CA ILE A 160 -2.48 -15.93 8.32
C ILE A 160 -1.07 -16.17 7.77
N ASP A 161 -0.94 -16.50 6.48
CA ASP A 161 0.35 -16.72 5.82
C ASP A 161 1.13 -15.41 5.69
N SER A 162 0.45 -14.32 5.31
CA SER A 162 1.04 -12.98 5.31
C SER A 162 1.46 -12.56 6.73
N VAL A 163 0.64 -12.83 7.75
CA VAL A 163 1.00 -12.54 9.15
C VAL A 163 2.26 -13.31 9.57
N ALA A 164 2.37 -14.59 9.22
CA ALA A 164 3.54 -15.39 9.53
C ALA A 164 4.83 -14.81 8.93
N GLN A 165 4.77 -14.29 7.71
CA GLN A 165 5.94 -13.68 7.04
C GLN A 165 6.25 -12.27 7.55
N VAL A 166 5.22 -11.47 7.87
CA VAL A 166 5.38 -10.07 8.29
C VAL A 166 5.74 -9.94 9.77
N TYR A 167 5.09 -10.72 10.63
CA TYR A 167 5.19 -10.61 12.09
C TYR A 167 5.82 -11.84 12.76
N GLY A 168 6.06 -12.92 12.03
CA GLY A 168 6.67 -14.14 12.52
C GLY A 168 5.66 -15.21 12.96
N LEU A 169 6.12 -16.46 13.02
CA LEU A 169 5.28 -17.63 13.33
C LEU A 169 4.67 -17.59 14.74
N GLU A 170 5.38 -17.02 15.71
CA GLU A 170 4.88 -16.92 17.09
C GLU A 170 3.65 -16.02 17.18
N ILE A 171 3.66 -14.87 16.50
CA ILE A 171 2.47 -14.01 16.42
C ILE A 171 1.37 -14.75 15.68
N ALA A 172 1.66 -15.32 14.50
CA ALA A 172 0.65 -15.98 13.66
C ALA A 172 -0.12 -17.06 14.45
N ARG A 173 0.59 -17.91 15.20
CA ARG A 173 -0.03 -18.97 16.03
C ARG A 173 -0.98 -18.46 17.12
N ASN A 174 -0.84 -17.19 17.51
CA ASN A 174 -1.67 -16.56 18.53
C ASN A 174 -2.72 -15.61 17.92
N MET A 175 -2.90 -15.59 16.60
CA MET A 175 -3.95 -14.82 15.96
C MET A 175 -5.27 -15.59 15.94
N LEU A 176 -6.36 -14.85 16.11
CA LEU A 176 -7.74 -15.31 16.08
C LEU A 176 -8.47 -14.57 14.96
N GLU A 177 -9.23 -15.29 14.15
CA GLU A 177 -9.97 -14.71 13.04
C GLU A 177 -11.21 -13.93 13.51
N VAL A 178 -11.52 -12.84 12.80
CA VAL A 178 -12.68 -11.98 13.01
C VAL A 178 -13.44 -11.86 11.69
N GLY A 179 -14.78 -11.96 11.73
CA GLY A 179 -15.64 -11.69 10.59
C GLY A 179 -15.94 -12.88 9.66
N GLY A 180 -15.85 -14.12 10.14
CA GLY A 180 -16.25 -15.31 9.38
C GLY A 180 -17.76 -15.40 9.09
N GLU A 181 -18.13 -16.23 8.11
CA GLU A 181 -19.48 -16.38 7.53
C GLU A 181 -20.60 -16.67 8.56
N ASP A 182 -20.26 -17.18 9.74
CA ASP A 182 -21.22 -17.62 10.77
C ASP A 182 -21.68 -16.54 11.76
N LYS A 183 -21.29 -15.27 11.59
CA LYS A 183 -21.64 -14.20 12.54
C LYS A 183 -22.18 -12.95 11.86
N GLU A 184 -23.33 -13.08 11.19
CA GLU A 184 -24.20 -11.93 10.94
C GLU A 184 -24.57 -11.29 12.29
N TRP A 185 -23.91 -10.17 12.62
CA TRP A 185 -24.35 -9.30 13.69
C TRP A 185 -25.67 -8.63 13.26
N LYS A 186 -26.80 -9.32 13.48
CA LYS A 186 -28.15 -8.76 13.34
C LYS A 186 -28.43 -7.83 14.53
N SER A 187 -27.73 -6.71 14.61
CA SER A 187 -28.27 -5.55 15.31
C SER A 187 -29.54 -5.14 14.56
N GLY A 188 -30.65 -4.95 15.27
CA GLY A 188 -31.96 -4.58 14.70
C GLY A 188 -32.01 -3.20 14.00
N VAL A 189 -30.86 -2.66 13.60
CA VAL A 189 -30.70 -1.51 12.71
C VAL A 189 -30.06 -2.05 11.44
N ALA A 190 -30.82 -2.13 10.36
CA ALA A 190 -30.35 -2.55 9.04
C ALA A 190 -29.24 -1.60 8.54
N THR A 191 -27.99 -1.87 8.93
CA THR A 191 -26.77 -1.34 8.30
C THR A 191 -26.16 -2.49 7.51
N SER A 192 -26.91 -2.95 6.51
CA SER A 192 -26.67 -4.17 5.72
C SER A 192 -25.49 -4.05 4.73
N SER A 193 -24.48 -3.23 5.03
CA SER A 193 -23.38 -2.92 4.11
C SER A 193 -22.00 -2.81 4.77
N LEU A 194 -21.91 -2.77 6.10
CA LEU A 194 -20.65 -2.72 6.84
C LEU A 194 -20.18 -4.14 7.20
N SER A 195 -18.97 -4.51 6.80
CA SER A 195 -18.34 -5.78 7.15
C SER A 195 -16.97 -5.53 7.80
N VAL A 196 -16.69 -6.24 8.89
CA VAL A 196 -15.41 -6.17 9.61
C VAL A 196 -14.78 -7.55 9.59
N THR A 197 -13.66 -7.68 8.88
CA THR A 197 -12.91 -8.94 8.76
C THR A 197 -11.46 -8.76 9.18
N GLY A 198 -10.77 -9.85 9.52
CA GLY A 198 -9.34 -9.85 9.77
C GLY A 198 -8.93 -10.78 10.89
N MET A 199 -7.90 -10.39 11.64
CA MET A 199 -7.31 -11.17 12.70
C MET A 199 -6.89 -10.32 13.89
N VAL A 200 -7.10 -10.84 15.09
CA VAL A 200 -6.75 -10.20 16.37
C VAL A 200 -5.90 -11.14 17.21
N GLY A 201 -4.86 -10.62 17.87
CA GLY A 201 -3.97 -11.42 18.69
C GLY A 201 -4.60 -11.81 20.02
N SER A 202 -4.38 -13.03 20.49
CA SER A 202 -4.76 -13.41 21.84
C SER A 202 -4.04 -12.53 22.88
N PRO A 203 -4.57 -12.35 24.09
CA PRO A 203 -3.93 -11.53 25.14
C PRO A 203 -2.51 -12.00 25.52
N VAL A 204 -2.11 -13.21 25.13
CA VAL A 204 -0.76 -13.76 25.33
C VAL A 204 0.28 -12.98 24.53
N ILE A 205 -0.10 -12.42 23.38
CA ILE A 205 0.79 -11.60 22.55
C ILE A 205 0.44 -10.11 22.69
N SER A 206 1.43 -9.30 23.05
CA SER A 206 1.28 -7.85 23.13
C SER A 206 2.57 -7.12 22.77
N ARG A 207 2.47 -5.82 22.50
CA ARG A 207 3.57 -4.97 22.07
C ARG A 207 3.65 -3.71 22.92
N SER A 208 4.85 -3.13 23.00
CA SER A 208 5.10 -1.87 23.73
C SER A 208 4.68 -0.63 22.95
N ASN A 209 4.26 -0.79 21.69
CA ASN A 209 3.79 0.30 20.84
C ASN A 209 2.65 -0.17 19.93
N ARG A 210 2.02 0.80 19.27
CA ARG A 210 0.86 0.62 18.38
C ARG A 210 1.24 0.23 16.94
N SER A 211 2.51 -0.04 16.64
CA SER A 211 2.94 -0.33 15.26
C SER A 211 2.35 -1.63 14.69
N TYR A 212 1.75 -2.46 15.52
CA TYR A 212 1.08 -3.70 15.16
C TYR A 212 -0.46 -3.56 15.09
N LEU A 213 -0.98 -2.32 15.10
CA LEU A 213 -2.37 -2.02 14.79
C LEU A 213 -2.49 -1.70 13.29
N SER A 214 -2.73 -2.73 12.51
CA SER A 214 -2.96 -2.65 11.06
C SER A 214 -4.46 -2.49 10.79
N LEU A 215 -4.88 -1.26 10.54
CA LEU A 215 -6.28 -0.91 10.28
C LEU A 215 -6.47 -0.52 8.82
N PHE A 216 -7.46 -1.12 8.19
CA PHE A 216 -7.79 -0.89 6.80
C PHE A 216 -9.26 -0.52 6.63
N VAL A 217 -9.52 0.39 5.70
CA VAL A 217 -10.87 0.70 5.22
C VAL A 217 -10.88 0.47 3.72
N ASN A 218 -11.73 -0.44 3.23
CA ASN A 218 -11.76 -0.85 1.82
C ASN A 218 -10.35 -1.17 1.29
N ARG A 219 -9.57 -1.94 2.07
CA ARG A 219 -8.16 -2.30 1.82
C ARG A 219 -7.17 -1.13 1.70
N ARG A 220 -7.55 0.09 2.12
CA ARG A 220 -6.61 1.21 2.30
C ARG A 220 -6.08 1.21 3.72
N TRP A 221 -4.77 1.25 3.88
CA TRP A 221 -4.15 1.42 5.18
C TRP A 221 -4.44 2.83 5.72
N ILE A 222 -4.98 2.90 6.93
CA ILE A 222 -5.34 4.16 7.59
C ILE A 222 -4.73 4.25 8.99
N SER A 223 -4.60 5.47 9.48
CA SER A 223 -4.29 5.80 10.86
C SER A 223 -5.47 6.54 11.47
N SER A 224 -6.26 5.85 12.29
CA SER A 224 -7.39 6.44 13.01
C SER A 224 -7.21 6.27 14.51
N ARG A 225 -7.10 7.40 15.23
CA ARG A 225 -7.04 7.39 16.70
C ARG A 225 -8.30 6.78 17.32
N LEU A 226 -9.46 7.04 16.71
CA LEU A 226 -10.73 6.51 17.19
C LEU A 226 -10.74 4.98 17.08
N LEU A 227 -10.45 4.43 15.90
CA LEU A 227 -10.44 2.98 15.70
C LEU A 227 -9.35 2.29 16.53
N ALA A 228 -8.17 2.89 16.63
CA ALA A 228 -7.10 2.38 17.49
C ALA A 228 -7.54 2.33 18.96
N TRP A 229 -8.21 3.39 19.46
CA TRP A 229 -8.74 3.41 20.81
C TRP A 229 -9.86 2.37 21.00
N THR A 230 -10.80 2.24 20.06
CA THR A 230 -11.87 1.23 20.12
C THR A 230 -11.30 -0.19 20.21
N VAL A 231 -10.27 -0.49 19.42
CA VAL A 231 -9.57 -1.77 19.49
C VAL A 231 -8.89 -1.97 20.84
N GLU A 232 -8.20 -0.95 21.36
CA GLU A 232 -7.53 -1.04 22.66
C GLU A 232 -8.52 -1.22 23.81
N GLU A 233 -9.67 -0.54 23.75
CA GLU A 233 -10.72 -0.64 24.75
C GLU A 233 -11.35 -2.04 24.76
N ALA A 234 -11.46 -2.70 23.61
CA ALA A 234 -11.88 -4.11 23.54
C ALA A 234 -10.89 -5.07 24.25
N TYR A 235 -9.64 -4.64 24.49
CA TYR A 235 -8.62 -5.37 25.25
C TYR A 235 -8.47 -4.85 26.69
N HIS A 236 -9.31 -3.92 27.14
CA HIS A 236 -9.26 -3.39 28.49
C HIS A 236 -9.41 -4.52 29.52
N GLY A 237 -8.53 -4.55 30.52
CA GLY A 237 -8.47 -5.61 31.53
C GLY A 237 -7.85 -6.94 31.06
N LEU A 238 -7.62 -7.14 29.75
CA LEU A 238 -6.94 -8.33 29.21
C LEU A 238 -5.42 -8.13 29.07
N LEU A 239 -4.99 -6.89 28.86
CA LEU A 239 -3.57 -6.54 28.69
C LEU A 239 -3.05 -5.71 29.87
N MET A 240 -1.76 -5.84 30.15
CA MET A 240 -1.07 -4.99 31.12
C MET A 240 -1.04 -3.52 30.64
N THR A 241 -1.01 -2.58 31.57
CA THR A 241 -0.88 -1.15 31.27
C THR A 241 0.33 -0.86 30.38
N GLY A 242 0.13 -0.07 29.32
CA GLY A 242 1.19 0.27 28.36
C GLY A 242 1.51 -0.83 27.34
N LYS A 243 0.71 -1.90 27.29
CA LYS A 243 0.75 -2.90 26.24
C LYS A 243 -0.38 -2.69 25.24
N HIS A 244 -0.08 -3.01 23.99
CA HIS A 244 -0.99 -2.88 22.85
C HIS A 244 -1.19 -4.24 22.18
N PRO A 245 -2.39 -4.56 21.68
CA PRO A 245 -2.65 -5.80 20.98
C PRO A 245 -2.00 -5.80 19.59
N VAL A 246 -1.88 -6.99 19.00
CA VAL A 246 -1.54 -7.17 17.58
C VAL A 246 -2.84 -7.36 16.83
N VAL A 247 -3.14 -6.49 15.86
CA VAL A 247 -4.44 -6.46 15.20
C VAL A 247 -4.27 -6.17 13.71
N ILE A 248 -4.98 -6.93 12.88
CA ILE A 248 -5.13 -6.71 11.45
C ILE A 248 -6.62 -6.70 11.15
N ILE A 249 -7.22 -5.54 10.92
CA ILE A 249 -8.67 -5.41 10.68
C ILE A 249 -8.91 -4.65 9.40
N ASN A 250 -9.74 -5.23 8.52
CA ASN A 250 -10.28 -4.58 7.36
C ASN A 250 -11.77 -4.31 7.57
N ILE A 251 -12.13 -3.04 7.44
CA ILE A 251 -13.51 -2.55 7.47
C ILE A 251 -13.93 -2.30 6.02
N SER A 252 -14.92 -3.03 5.55
CA SER A 252 -15.52 -2.85 4.23
C SER A 252 -16.85 -2.13 4.37
N LEU A 253 -17.04 -1.04 3.62
CA LEU A 253 -18.28 -0.27 3.57
C LEU A 253 -18.51 0.29 2.16
N PRO A 254 -19.75 0.64 1.79
CA PRO A 254 -20.04 1.28 0.51
C PRO A 254 -19.14 2.50 0.29
N PRO A 255 -18.55 2.67 -0.90
CA PRO A 255 -17.73 3.82 -1.21
C PRO A 255 -18.41 5.17 -0.99
N GLU A 256 -19.75 5.26 -1.12
CA GLU A 256 -20.48 6.51 -0.91
C GLU A 256 -20.47 6.97 0.55
N GLU A 257 -20.25 6.04 1.49
CA GLU A 257 -20.15 6.31 2.93
C GLU A 257 -18.72 6.65 3.37
N MET A 258 -17.76 6.74 2.44
CA MET A 258 -16.33 6.94 2.73
C MET A 258 -15.81 8.27 2.15
N ASP A 259 -15.50 9.26 3.01
CA ASP A 259 -14.80 10.47 2.57
C ASP A 259 -13.27 10.28 2.58
N VAL A 260 -12.71 9.92 1.43
CA VAL A 260 -11.26 9.76 1.21
C VAL A 260 -10.53 11.05 0.83
N ASN A 261 -11.21 12.19 0.72
CA ASN A 261 -10.60 13.41 0.19
C ASN A 261 -9.91 14.30 1.25
N ILE A 262 -9.82 13.84 2.50
CA ILE A 262 -9.42 14.69 3.65
C ILE A 262 -7.88 14.88 3.76
N HIS A 263 -7.04 13.96 3.26
CA HIS A 263 -5.57 14.11 3.35
C HIS A 263 -4.85 13.75 2.03
N PRO A 264 -3.79 14.49 1.62
CA PRO A 264 -3.04 14.23 0.38
C PRO A 264 -2.42 12.81 0.31
N THR A 265 -2.14 12.16 1.44
CA THR A 265 -1.69 10.76 1.52
C THR A 265 -2.80 9.73 1.81
N LYS A 266 -4.06 10.17 1.99
CA LYS A 266 -5.25 9.33 2.29
C LYS A 266 -5.13 8.47 3.56
N ALA A 267 -4.29 8.88 4.52
CA ALA A 267 -4.06 8.14 5.77
C ALA A 267 -5.18 8.34 6.81
N GLU A 268 -6.15 9.23 6.57
CA GLU A 268 -7.27 9.51 7.46
C GLU A 268 -8.58 9.39 6.68
N VAL A 269 -9.56 8.67 7.23
CA VAL A 269 -10.91 8.48 6.71
C VAL A 269 -11.86 8.81 7.87
N LYS A 270 -12.93 9.56 7.60
CA LYS A 270 -14.04 9.78 8.53
C LYS A 270 -15.27 9.03 8.06
#